data_AF-A0A935HUN0-F1
#
_entry.id   AF-A0A935HUN0-F1
#
_cell.length_a   1.000
_cell.length_b   1.000
_cell.length_c   1.000
_cell.angle_alpha   90.00
_cell.angle_beta   90.00
_cell.angle_gamma   90.00
#
_symmetry.space_group_name_H-M   'P 1'
#
loop_
_entity.id
_entity.type
_entity.pdbx_description
1 polymer ?
#
loop_
_entity_poly.entity_id
_entity_poly.type
_entity_poly.pdbx_seq_one_letter_code
_entity_poly.pdbx_strand_id
1 'polypeptide(L)' 'MRKTFEIEYKIGYGPIEDYNIEEVKATDRKEALRIFANRKKIPKEELRNFENWMWQEGAWLAFFKKIRESVKT' A
#
# COMPACT_ATOMS: atom_id res chain seq x y z
N MET A 1 6.58 -6.73 18.93
CA MET A 1 5.11 -6.52 19.05
C MET A 1 4.55 -6.25 17.66
N ARG A 2 3.34 -6.75 17.34
CA ARG A 2 2.65 -6.40 16.09
C ARG A 2 1.88 -5.10 16.29
N LYS A 3 1.92 -4.25 15.29
CA LYS A 3 1.29 -2.93 15.23
C LYS A 3 0.31 -2.89 14.05
N THR A 4 -0.63 -1.98 14.09
CA THR A 4 -1.54 -1.74 12.97
C THR A 4 -0.96 -0.63 12.11
N PHE A 5 -0.90 -0.86 10.80
CA PHE A 5 -0.49 0.11 9.80
C PHE A 5 -1.69 0.42 8.90
N GLU A 6 -2.06 1.69 8.80
CA GLU A 6 -3.00 2.16 7.79
C GLU A 6 -2.24 2.45 6.50
N ILE A 7 -2.72 1.91 5.40
CA ILE A 7 -2.16 2.08 4.06
C ILE A 7 -3.19 2.81 3.22
N GLU A 8 -2.89 4.06 2.86
CA GLU A 8 -3.69 4.86 1.93
C GLU A 8 -3.19 4.62 0.51
N TYR A 9 -4.03 4.05 -0.34
CA TYR A 9 -3.67 3.60 -1.68
C TYR A 9 -4.74 3.92 -2.71
N LYS A 10 -4.35 3.98 -3.97
CA LYS A 10 -5.27 3.96 -5.12
C LYS A 10 -4.91 2.74 -5.95
N ILE A 11 -5.88 1.99 -6.47
CA ILE A 11 -5.69 0.92 -7.47
C ILE A 11 -6.85 1.06 -8.46
N GLY A 12 -6.60 1.50 -9.69
CA GLY A 12 -7.66 1.65 -10.69
C GLY A 12 -7.28 2.45 -11.93
N TYR A 13 -8.29 2.68 -12.78
CA TYR A 13 -8.18 3.40 -14.05
C TYR A 13 -8.53 4.90 -13.87
N GLY A 14 -7.71 5.78 -14.42
CA GLY A 14 -8.05 7.20 -14.59
C GLY A 14 -7.85 8.13 -13.36
N PRO A 15 -8.13 9.43 -13.50
CA PRO A 15 -7.80 10.49 -12.53
C PRO A 15 -8.73 10.56 -11.32
N ILE A 16 -9.42 9.47 -10.96
CA ILE A 16 -10.34 9.46 -9.81
C ILE A 16 -9.54 9.72 -8.53
N GLU A 17 -9.84 10.80 -7.80
CA GLU A 17 -9.11 11.21 -6.60
C GLU A 17 -9.37 10.33 -5.37
N ASP A 18 -10.13 9.24 -5.54
CA ASP A 18 -10.55 8.38 -4.44
C ASP A 18 -9.42 7.43 -4.00
N TYR A 19 -8.81 7.79 -2.87
CA TYR A 19 -7.89 6.93 -2.14
C TYR A 19 -8.67 6.00 -1.22
N ASN A 20 -8.27 4.74 -1.18
CA ASN A 20 -8.75 3.72 -0.26
C ASN A 20 -7.80 3.62 0.93
N ILE A 21 -8.33 3.23 2.09
CA ILE A 21 -7.53 2.97 3.29
C ILE A 21 -7.68 1.49 3.66
N GLU A 22 -6.58 0.79 3.88
CA GLU A 22 -6.56 -0.58 4.39
C GLU A 22 -5.66 -0.71 5.62
N GLU A 23 -6.18 -1.38 6.65
CA GLU A 23 -5.42 -1.68 7.86
C GLU A 23 -4.71 -3.04 7.75
N VAL A 24 -3.42 -3.04 8.08
CA VAL A 24 -2.56 -4.23 8.06
C VAL A 24 -1.84 -4.36 9.39
N LYS A 25 -1.97 -5.53 10.04
CA LYS A 25 -1.18 -5.86 11.24
C LYS A 25 0.17 -6.42 10.82
N ALA A 26 1.25 -5.78 11.27
CA ALA A 26 2.63 -6.19 10.96
C ALA A 26 3.59 -5.77 12.08
N THR A 27 4.81 -6.28 12.07
CA THR A 27 5.86 -5.88 13.02
C THR A 27 6.51 -4.55 12.64
N ASP A 28 6.63 -4.28 11.34
CA ASP A 28 7.19 -3.06 10.80
C ASP A 28 6.48 -2.63 9.49
N ARG A 29 6.83 -1.43 9.00
CA ARG A 29 6.29 -0.85 7.76
C ARG A 29 6.54 -1.74 6.54
N LYS A 30 7.68 -2.42 6.48
CA LYS A 30 8.09 -3.24 5.33
C LYS A 30 7.28 -4.53 5.26
N GLU A 31 7.02 -5.17 6.40
CA GLU A 31 6.14 -6.32 6.50
C GLU A 31 4.68 -5.94 6.19
N ALA A 32 4.20 -4.78 6.67
CA ALA A 32 2.86 -4.29 6.34
C ALA A 32 2.65 -4.15 4.82
N LEU A 33 3.62 -3.55 4.12
CA LEU A 33 3.58 -3.40 2.67
C LEU A 33 3.64 -4.74 1.94
N ARG A 34 4.44 -5.70 2.42
CA ARG A 34 4.49 -7.06 1.84
C ARG A 34 3.14 -7.79 1.98
N ILE A 35 2.50 -7.69 3.15
CA ILE A 35 1.18 -8.30 3.38
C ILE A 35 0.15 -7.65 2.47
N PHE A 36 0.15 -6.32 2.36
CA PHE A 36 -0.75 -5.60 1.47
C PHE A 36 -0.58 -5.99 0.00
N ALA A 37 0.66 -6.00 -0.50
CA ALA A 37 0.98 -6.38 -1.88
C ALA A 37 0.45 -7.79 -2.20
N ASN A 38 0.68 -8.75 -1.29
CA ASN A 38 0.18 -10.11 -1.43
C ASN A 38 -1.36 -10.15 -1.48
N ARG A 39 -2.07 -9.38 -0.64
CA ARG A 39 -3.54 -9.32 -0.65
C ARG A 39 -4.10 -8.78 -1.96
N LYS A 40 -3.43 -7.77 -2.53
CA LYS A 40 -3.82 -7.12 -3.79
C LYS A 40 -3.30 -7.84 -5.03
N LYS A 41 -2.56 -8.95 -4.87
CA LYS A 41 -1.90 -9.70 -5.95
C LYS A 41 -0.96 -8.83 -6.81
N ILE A 42 -0.28 -7.88 -6.16
CA ILE A 42 0.68 -7.01 -6.84
C ILE A 42 2.00 -7.77 -6.98
N PRO A 43 2.56 -7.91 -8.19
CA PRO A 43 3.82 -8.63 -8.41
C PRO A 43 4.95 -8.05 -7.58
N LYS A 44 5.82 -8.93 -7.05
CA LYS A 44 6.91 -8.49 -6.17
C LYS A 44 8.03 -7.78 -6.94
N GLU A 45 8.21 -8.09 -8.23
CA GLU A 45 9.21 -7.46 -9.09
C GLU A 45 8.92 -5.97 -9.33
N GLU A 46 7.67 -5.56 -9.12
CA GLU A 46 7.18 -4.18 -9.24
C GLU A 46 7.36 -3.38 -7.92
N LEU A 47 7.77 -4.04 -6.84
CA LEU A 47 7.98 -3.45 -5.52
C LEU A 47 9.36 -2.80 -5.34
N ARG A 48 10.05 -2.47 -6.44
CA ARG A 48 11.48 -2.11 -6.45
C ARG A 48 11.86 -0.98 -5.51
N ASN A 49 10.93 -0.10 -5.17
CA ASN A 49 11.17 0.95 -4.18
C ASN A 49 10.00 1.07 -3.19
N PHE A 50 10.17 0.45 -2.01
CA PHE A 50 9.21 0.52 -0.88
C PHE A 50 8.96 1.94 -0.37
N GLU A 51 9.86 2.89 -0.66
CA GLU A 51 9.76 4.27 -0.21
C GLU A 51 8.88 5.11 -1.13
N ASN A 52 8.80 4.76 -2.42
CA ASN A 52 8.17 5.56 -3.46
C ASN A 52 7.13 4.78 -4.29
N TRP A 53 6.47 3.76 -3.71
CA TRP A 53 5.51 2.88 -4.40
C TRP A 53 4.58 3.63 -5.37
N MET A 54 4.98 3.61 -6.64
CA MET A 54 4.22 4.03 -7.78
C MET A 54 4.34 2.86 -8.75
N TRP A 55 3.28 2.11 -8.87
CA TRP A 55 3.16 1.05 -9.86
C TRP A 55 2.23 1.54 -10.96
N GLN A 56 2.68 1.43 -12.20
CA GLN A 56 1.91 1.81 -13.37
C GLN A 56 2.03 0.71 -14.41
N GLU A 57 0.91 0.03 -14.71
CA GLU A 57 0.83 -0.96 -15.78
C GLU A 57 -0.24 -0.50 -16.78
N GLY A 58 0.20 0.06 -17.92
CA GLY A 58 -0.70 0.70 -18.87
C GLY A 58 -1.44 1.87 -18.23
N ALA A 59 -2.77 1.77 -18.13
CA ALA A 59 -3.64 2.75 -17.50
C ALA A 59 -4.07 2.36 -16.07
N TRP A 60 -3.57 1.23 -15.55
CA TRP A 60 -3.68 0.88 -14.15
C TRP A 60 -2.59 1.57 -13.35
N LEU A 61 -3.00 2.15 -12.23
CA LEU A 61 -2.16 2.99 -11.41
C LEU A 61 -2.36 2.57 -9.95
N ALA A 62 -1.31 2.03 -9.33
CA ALA A 62 -1.27 1.85 -7.89
C ALA A 62 -0.36 2.89 -7.24
N PHE A 63 -0.99 3.85 -6.56
CA PHE A 63 -0.30 4.91 -5.83
C PHE A 63 -0.40 4.69 -4.34
N PHE A 64 0.74 4.82 -3.65
CA PHE A 64 0.80 4.80 -2.20
C PHE A 64 0.98 6.22 -1.71
N LYS A 65 -0.06 6.74 -1.08
CA LYS A 65 -0.03 8.11 -0.56
C LYS A 65 0.63 8.18 0.80
N LYS A 66 0.31 7.21 1.67
CA LYS A 66 0.82 7.20 3.04
C LYS A 66 0.72 5.81 3.67
N ILE A 67 1.68 5.50 4.54
CA ILE A 67 1.56 4.44 5.53
C ILE A 67 1.87 5.03 6.91
N ARG A 68 0.97 4.85 7.86
CA ARG A 68 1.14 5.32 9.24
C ARG A 68 0.80 4.21 10.22
N GLU A 69 1.51 4.19 11.35
CA GLU A 69 1.12 3.36 12.47
C GLU A 69 -0.17 3.92 13.05
N SER A 70 -1.23 3.11 13.06
CA SER A 70 -2.52 3.47 13.64
C SER A 70 -2.38 3.36 15.15
N VAL A 71 -2.17 4.50 15.80
CA VAL A 71 -2.22 4.62 17.25
C VAL A 71 -3.70 4.64 17.62
N LYS A 72 -4.26 3.48 17.98
CA LYS A 72 -5.57 3.46 18.65
C LYS A 72 -5.38 4.05 20.04
N THR A 73 -5.65 5.35 20.18
CA THR A 73 -6.00 6.00 21.45
C THR A 73 -7.24 5.38 22.05
#